data_AF-A0A2S5KJU6-F1
#
_entry.id   AF-A0A2S5KJU6-F1
#
_cell.length_a   1.000
_cell.length_b   1.000
_cell.length_c   1.000
_cell.angle_alpha   90.00
_cell.angle_beta   90.00
_cell.angle_gamma   90.00
#
_symmetry.space_group_name_H-M   'P 1'
#
loop_
_entity.id
_entity.type
_entity.pdbx_description
1 polymer ?
#
loop_
_entity_poly.entity_id
_entity_poly.type
_entity_poly.pdbx_seq_one_letter_code
_entity_poly.pdbx_strand_id
1 'polypeptide(L)'
;MKAPTKSPAKKPTVKKPVSNKGDSGFSVSQALELANTSVDTMKAYADFKKEVEATKRAQIDGQKEIILGEKNLEKARMEHGARLVELDNSDKDSLRRHEEAMAKLARKDRELGIQETRQDRVLAQLEAKEITAEEAALLLYGAQE
;
A
#
# COMPACT_ATOMS: atom_id res chain seq x y z
N MET A 1 -19.08 12.36 27.51
CA MET A 1 -18.02 12.40 28.54
C MET A 1 -17.81 13.85 28.96
N LYS A 2 -17.86 14.19 30.27
CA LYS A 2 -17.67 15.57 30.76
C LYS A 2 -16.17 15.83 30.97
N ALA A 3 -15.68 16.94 30.43
CA ALA A 3 -14.28 17.36 30.56
C ALA A 3 -13.93 17.73 32.02
N PRO A 4 -12.69 17.48 32.49
CA PRO A 4 -12.28 17.87 33.83
C PRO A 4 -12.05 19.38 33.88
N THR A 5 -12.78 20.05 34.78
CA THR A 5 -12.62 21.48 35.07
C THR A 5 -11.35 21.72 35.88
N LYS A 6 -10.36 22.40 35.28
CA LYS A 6 -9.19 22.89 36.01
C LYS A 6 -9.63 23.99 36.97
N SER A 7 -9.46 23.76 38.28
CA SER A 7 -9.60 24.79 39.31
C SER A 7 -8.53 25.89 39.11
N PRO A 8 -8.85 27.19 39.22
CA PRO A 8 -7.84 28.23 39.14
C PRO A 8 -6.94 28.18 40.39
N ALA A 9 -5.63 28.19 40.15
CA ALA A 9 -4.60 28.21 41.19
C ALA A 9 -4.87 29.33 42.21
N LYS A 10 -4.84 28.99 43.50
CA LYS A 10 -4.90 29.97 44.60
C LYS A 10 -3.70 30.92 44.47
N LYS A 11 -3.97 32.22 44.39
CA LYS A 11 -2.95 33.27 44.47
C LYS A 11 -2.10 33.08 45.73
N PRO A 12 -0.77 33.30 45.69
CA PRO A 12 0.04 33.25 46.89
C PRO A 12 -0.31 34.46 47.77
N THR A 13 -0.85 34.20 48.96
CA THR A 13 -1.01 35.23 49.99
C THR A 13 0.37 35.58 50.54
N VAL A 14 0.91 36.72 50.12
CA VAL A 14 2.07 37.35 50.75
C VAL A 14 1.67 37.76 52.16
N LYS A 15 2.19 37.06 53.17
CA LYS A 15 2.07 37.50 54.56
C LYS A 15 2.92 38.77 54.72
N LYS A 16 2.32 39.85 55.24
CA LYS A 16 3.03 41.11 55.56
C LYS A 16 4.24 40.81 56.46
N PRO A 17 5.40 41.46 56.25
CA PRO A 17 6.52 41.28 57.15
C PRO A 17 6.20 41.97 58.48
N VAL A 18 6.34 41.23 59.58
CA VAL A 18 6.32 41.79 60.92
C VAL A 18 7.65 42.52 61.11
N SER A 19 7.60 43.84 61.25
CA SER A 19 8.77 44.65 61.57
C SER A 19 9.13 44.44 63.03
N ASN A 20 10.20 43.69 63.31
CA ASN A 20 10.91 43.79 64.57
C ASN A 20 12.32 44.31 64.28
N LYS A 21 12.65 45.42 64.95
CA LYS A 21 13.94 46.09 64.95
C LYS A 21 15.04 45.17 65.50
N GLY A 22 16.24 45.26 64.93
CA GLY A 22 17.48 44.84 65.59
C GLY A 22 18.38 43.96 64.71
N ASP A 23 19.62 44.42 64.54
CA ASP A 23 20.79 43.75 63.95
C ASP A 23 20.89 43.58 62.44
N SER A 24 21.75 44.44 61.88
CA SER A 24 22.40 44.33 60.58
C SER A 24 23.33 43.11 60.55
N GLY A 25 22.84 41.99 60.05
CA GLY A 25 23.67 40.83 59.76
C GLY A 25 22.89 39.79 58.98
N PHE A 26 23.38 39.45 57.79
CA PHE A 26 22.86 38.33 57.00
C PHE A 26 22.90 37.06 57.87
N SER A 27 21.74 36.50 58.22
CA SER A 27 21.69 35.36 59.14
C SER A 27 22.06 34.06 58.43
N VAL A 28 22.68 33.12 59.15
CA VAL A 28 23.04 31.79 58.61
C VAL A 28 21.81 31.04 58.08
N SER A 29 20.63 31.25 58.67
CA SER A 29 19.37 30.68 58.18
C SER A 29 18.94 31.27 56.82
N GLN A 30 19.08 32.58 56.62
CA GLN A 30 18.84 33.23 55.33
C GLN A 30 19.86 32.77 54.28
N ALA A 31 21.11 32.57 54.68
CA ALA A 31 22.16 32.01 53.83
C ALA A 31 21.81 30.59 53.36
N LEU A 32 21.34 29.73 54.27
CA LEU A 32 20.92 28.36 53.95
C LEU A 32 19.66 28.31 53.09
N GLU A 33 18.68 29.19 53.32
CA GLU A 33 17.49 29.30 52.47
C GLU A 33 17.84 29.78 51.06
N LEU A 34 18.73 30.77 50.93
CA LEU A 34 19.25 31.22 49.63
C LEU A 34 20.07 30.13 48.93
N ALA A 35 20.90 29.39 49.66
CA ALA A 35 21.66 28.28 49.11
C ALA A 35 20.74 27.15 48.63
N ASN A 36 19.75 26.74 49.44
CA ASN A 36 18.80 25.70 49.06
C ASN A 36 17.95 26.11 47.85
N THR A 37 17.44 27.33 47.82
CA THR A 37 16.71 27.85 46.65
C THR A 37 17.58 27.96 45.40
N SER A 38 18.87 28.32 45.55
CA SER A 38 19.81 28.33 44.41
C SER A 38 20.07 26.91 43.86
N VAL A 39 20.13 25.89 44.73
CA VAL A 39 20.28 24.50 44.32
C VAL A 39 19.01 23.98 43.64
N ASP A 40 17.85 24.32 44.19
CA ASP A 40 16.56 23.91 43.60
C ASP A 40 16.32 24.58 42.25
N THR A 41 16.68 25.85 42.08
CA THR A 41 16.60 26.54 40.78
C THR A 41 17.56 25.96 39.75
N MET A 42 18.79 25.57 40.15
CA MET A 42 19.71 24.87 39.24
C MET A 42 19.19 23.50 38.82
N LYS A 43 18.60 22.73 39.74
CA LYS A 43 17.97 21.44 39.42
C LYS A 43 16.79 21.63 38.47
N ALA A 44 15.89 22.56 38.76
CA ALA A 44 14.74 22.85 37.91
C ALA A 44 15.17 23.28 36.49
N TYR A 45 16.25 24.05 36.36
CA TYR A 45 16.79 24.42 35.06
C TYR A 45 17.40 23.23 34.30
N ALA A 46 18.11 22.34 35.00
CA ALA A 46 18.66 21.12 34.41
C ALA A 46 17.55 20.18 33.92
N ASP A 47 16.48 20.02 34.71
CA ASP A 47 15.33 19.20 34.34
C ASP A 47 14.55 19.83 33.18
N PHE A 48 14.36 21.15 33.17
CA PHE A 48 13.79 21.87 32.03
C PHE A 48 14.59 21.64 30.74
N LYS A 49 15.93 21.68 30.79
CA LYS A 49 16.75 21.38 29.60
C LYS A 49 16.54 19.96 29.09
N LYS A 50 16.47 18.97 30.00
CA LYS A 50 16.22 17.57 29.63
C LYS A 50 14.85 17.41 29.00
N GLU A 51 13.81 18.05 29.55
CA GLU A 51 12.47 18.02 28.97
C GLU A 51 12.46 18.63 27.57
N VAL A 52 13.09 19.79 27.37
CA VAL A 52 13.19 20.43 26.05
C VAL A 52 13.87 19.51 25.02
N GLU A 53 14.95 18.81 25.41
CA GLU A 53 15.60 17.84 24.52
C GLU A 53 14.71 16.61 24.23
N ALA A 54 14.00 16.10 25.23
CA ALA A 54 13.06 14.99 25.06
C ALA A 54 11.94 15.36 24.08
N THR A 55 11.37 16.57 24.21
CA THR A 55 10.31 17.05 23.31
C THR A 55 10.81 17.21 21.88
N LYS A 56 12.03 17.70 21.68
CA LYS A 56 12.64 17.79 20.34
C LYS A 56 12.83 16.42 19.70
N ARG A 57 13.30 15.42 20.45
CA ARG A 57 13.45 14.05 19.94
C ARG A 57 12.10 13.46 19.55
N ALA A 58 11.08 13.61 20.39
CA ALA A 58 9.72 13.15 20.09
C ALA A 58 9.14 13.81 18.82
N GLN A 59 9.39 15.12 18.62
CA GLN A 59 8.97 15.81 17.38
C GLN A 59 9.69 15.27 16.15
N ILE A 60 11.01 15.06 16.23
CA ILE A 60 11.81 14.51 15.13
C ILE A 60 11.34 13.10 14.78
N ASP A 61 11.10 12.25 15.78
CA ASP A 61 10.68 10.88 15.53
C ASP A 61 9.25 10.82 14.98
N GLY A 62 8.34 11.68 15.47
CA GLY A 62 7.01 11.84 14.87
C GLY A 62 7.08 12.30 13.40
N GLN A 63 7.96 13.25 13.07
CA GLN A 63 8.17 13.68 11.68
C GLN A 63 8.73 12.55 10.80
N LYS A 64 9.67 11.74 11.31
CA LYS A 64 10.20 10.58 10.58
C LYS A 64 9.12 9.54 10.30
N GLU A 65 8.27 9.25 11.27
CA GLU A 65 7.17 8.29 11.10
C GLU A 65 6.17 8.77 10.04
N ILE A 66 5.84 10.06 10.03
CA ILE A 66 4.98 10.65 9.00
C ILE A 66 5.61 10.48 7.61
N ILE A 67 6.87 10.87 7.44
CA ILE A 67 7.58 10.78 6.15
C ILE A 67 7.69 9.32 5.69
N LEU A 68 7.97 8.40 6.61
CA LEU A 68 8.04 6.97 6.29
C LEU A 68 6.66 6.44 5.86
N GLY A 69 5.60 6.85 6.56
CA GLY A 69 4.21 6.55 6.22
C GLY A 69 3.84 7.06 4.83
N GLU A 70 4.18 8.30 4.50
CA GLU A 70 3.95 8.91 3.19
C GLU A 70 4.67 8.15 2.07
N LYS A 71 5.95 7.80 2.26
CA LYS A 71 6.71 6.99 1.30
C LYS A 71 6.11 5.62 1.07
N ASN A 72 5.66 4.95 2.14
CA ASN A 72 5.00 3.65 2.04
C ASN A 72 3.66 3.76 1.29
N LEU A 73 2.91 4.83 1.52
CA LEU A 73 1.64 5.09 0.84
C LEU A 73 1.87 5.37 -0.65
N GLU A 74 2.87 6.17 -1.00
CA GLU A 74 3.25 6.42 -2.39
C GLU A 74 3.72 5.14 -3.11
N LYS A 75 4.54 4.32 -2.45
CA LYS A 75 4.92 3.01 -2.96
C LYS A 75 3.71 2.11 -3.22
N ALA A 76 2.77 2.04 -2.26
CA ALA A 76 1.55 1.25 -2.42
C ALA A 76 0.67 1.76 -3.58
N ARG A 77 0.60 3.08 -3.79
CA ARG A 77 -0.12 3.68 -4.94
C ARG A 77 0.51 3.29 -6.27
N MET A 78 1.83 3.34 -6.37
CA MET A 78 2.56 2.95 -7.58
C MET A 78 2.38 1.45 -7.89
N GLU A 79 2.53 0.59 -6.88
CA GLU A 79 2.31 -0.85 -7.04
C GLU A 79 0.87 -1.19 -7.44
N HIS A 80 -0.11 -0.51 -6.84
CA HIS A 80 -1.51 -0.68 -7.20
C HIS A 80 -1.79 -0.27 -8.65
N GLY A 81 -1.24 0.88 -9.10
CA GLY A 81 -1.34 1.33 -10.48
C GLY A 81 -0.75 0.32 -11.47
N ALA A 82 0.43 -0.23 -11.16
CA ALA A 82 1.07 -1.26 -11.98
C ALA A 82 0.21 -2.52 -12.09
N ARG A 83 -0.35 -3.00 -10.97
CA ARG A 83 -1.24 -4.18 -10.98
C ARG A 83 -2.50 -3.98 -11.83
N LEU A 84 -3.08 -2.78 -11.84
CA LEU A 84 -4.24 -2.51 -12.69
C LEU A 84 -3.89 -2.59 -14.18
N VAL A 85 -2.71 -2.08 -14.57
CA VAL A 85 -2.24 -2.17 -15.96
C VAL A 85 -1.93 -3.62 -16.35
N GLU A 86 -1.31 -4.39 -15.45
CA GLU A 86 -1.06 -5.82 -15.66
C GLU A 86 -2.35 -6.61 -15.83
N LEU A 87 -3.36 -6.33 -15.00
CA LEU A 87 -4.67 -6.97 -15.10
C LEU A 87 -5.35 -6.65 -16.44
N ASP A 88 -5.38 -5.37 -16.85
CA ASP A 88 -5.97 -4.95 -18.13
C ASP A 88 -5.25 -5.59 -19.33
N ASN A 89 -3.92 -5.70 -19.29
CA ASN A 89 -3.17 -6.41 -20.33
C ASN A 89 -3.49 -7.90 -20.35
N SER A 90 -3.63 -8.53 -19.18
CA SER A 90 -3.98 -9.96 -19.09
C SER A 90 -5.38 -10.26 -19.63
N ASP A 91 -6.34 -9.35 -19.38
CA ASP A 91 -7.70 -9.47 -19.91
C ASP A 91 -7.73 -9.31 -21.44
N LYS A 92 -6.99 -8.33 -21.97
CA LYS A 92 -6.84 -8.13 -23.42
C LYS A 92 -6.19 -9.34 -24.11
N ASP A 93 -5.15 -9.89 -23.52
CA ASP A 93 -4.50 -11.10 -24.05
C ASP A 93 -5.43 -12.32 -24.00
N SER A 94 -6.22 -12.46 -22.93
CA SER A 94 -7.23 -13.51 -22.81
C SER A 94 -8.29 -13.40 -23.91
N LEU A 95 -8.83 -12.20 -24.14
CA LEU A 95 -9.79 -11.91 -25.20
C LEU A 95 -9.22 -12.23 -26.59
N ARG A 96 -7.99 -11.78 -26.87
CA ARG A 96 -7.34 -12.05 -28.16
C ARG A 96 -7.12 -13.56 -28.39
N ARG A 97 -6.68 -14.29 -27.37
CA ARG A 97 -6.52 -15.77 -27.46
C ARG A 97 -7.86 -16.46 -27.72
N HIS A 98 -8.92 -15.99 -27.08
CA HIS A 98 -10.26 -16.50 -27.31
C HIS A 98 -10.73 -16.24 -28.74
N GLU A 99 -10.56 -15.02 -29.26
CA GLU A 99 -10.88 -14.68 -30.65
C GLU A 99 -10.09 -15.53 -31.65
N GLU A 100 -8.79 -15.73 -31.43
CA GLU A 100 -7.94 -16.60 -32.25
C GLU A 100 -8.42 -18.06 -32.21
N ALA A 101 -8.83 -18.55 -31.05
CA ALA A 101 -9.36 -19.92 -30.90
C ALA A 101 -10.70 -20.08 -31.65
N MET A 102 -11.61 -19.13 -31.53
CA MET A 102 -12.89 -19.14 -32.24
C MET A 102 -12.69 -19.02 -33.75
N ALA A 103 -11.74 -18.20 -34.21
CA ALA A 103 -11.39 -18.10 -35.62
C ALA A 103 -10.81 -19.42 -36.16
N LYS A 104 -9.95 -20.10 -35.39
CA LYS A 104 -9.42 -21.42 -35.76
C LYS A 104 -10.51 -22.48 -35.81
N LEU A 105 -11.44 -22.47 -34.86
CA LEU A 105 -12.57 -23.39 -34.82
C LEU A 105 -13.47 -23.19 -36.04
N ALA A 106 -13.84 -21.94 -36.34
CA ALA A 106 -14.65 -21.61 -37.52
C ALA A 106 -13.97 -22.01 -38.85
N ARG A 107 -12.63 -21.96 -38.94
CA ARG A 107 -11.90 -22.47 -40.11
C ARG A 107 -11.96 -23.99 -40.20
N LYS A 108 -11.75 -24.70 -39.08
CA LYS A 108 -11.87 -26.16 -39.02
C LYS A 108 -13.26 -26.63 -39.40
N ASP A 109 -14.32 -25.96 -38.93
CA ASP A 109 -15.70 -26.32 -39.27
C ASP A 109 -15.95 -26.19 -40.78
N ARG A 110 -15.38 -25.15 -41.43
CA ARG A 110 -15.45 -25.01 -42.90
C ARG A 110 -14.66 -26.09 -43.62
N GLU A 111 -13.47 -26.44 -43.12
CA GLU A 111 -12.65 -27.51 -43.69
C GLU A 111 -13.37 -28.87 -43.60
N LEU A 112 -14.01 -29.16 -42.46
CA LEU A 112 -14.83 -30.36 -42.27
C LEU A 112 -16.01 -30.40 -43.26
N GLY A 113 -16.76 -29.30 -43.40
CA GLY A 113 -17.85 -29.23 -44.37
C GLY A 113 -17.39 -29.42 -45.84
N ILE A 114 -16.20 -28.93 -46.18
CA ILE A 114 -15.61 -29.18 -47.51
C ILE A 114 -15.23 -30.67 -47.66
N GLN A 115 -14.70 -31.31 -46.62
CA GLN A 115 -14.36 -32.73 -46.66
C GLN A 115 -15.61 -33.62 -46.76
N GLU A 116 -16.67 -33.35 -46.01
CA GLU A 116 -17.95 -34.05 -46.12
C GLU A 116 -18.51 -33.96 -47.54
N THR A 117 -18.60 -32.75 -48.11
CA THR A 117 -19.09 -32.58 -49.49
C THR A 117 -18.19 -33.20 -50.56
N ARG A 118 -16.90 -33.41 -50.28
CA ARG A 118 -15.98 -34.15 -51.15
C ARG A 118 -16.21 -35.65 -51.03
N GLN A 119 -16.38 -36.16 -49.81
CA GLN A 119 -16.70 -37.56 -49.53
C GLN A 119 -18.00 -37.98 -50.21
N ASP A 120 -19.05 -37.18 -50.05
CA ASP A 120 -20.36 -37.44 -50.68
C ASP A 120 -20.27 -37.48 -52.21
N ARG A 121 -19.48 -36.57 -52.81
CA ARG A 121 -19.27 -36.54 -54.26
C ARG A 121 -18.52 -37.77 -54.77
N VAL A 122 -17.46 -38.19 -54.08
CA VAL A 122 -16.69 -39.39 -54.47
C VAL A 122 -17.55 -40.65 -54.28
N LEU A 123 -18.34 -40.72 -53.21
CA LEU A 123 -19.25 -41.84 -52.96
C LEU A 123 -20.30 -41.96 -54.08
N ALA A 124 -20.93 -40.85 -54.47
CA ALA A 124 -21.92 -40.84 -55.55
C ALA A 124 -21.34 -41.31 -56.90
N GLN A 125 -20.10 -40.91 -57.22
CA GLN A 125 -19.40 -41.37 -58.43
C GLN A 125 -19.04 -42.86 -58.40
N LEU A 126 -18.69 -43.38 -57.22
CA LEU A 126 -18.42 -44.81 -57.02
C LEU A 126 -19.71 -45.64 -57.19
N GLU A 127 -20.83 -45.18 -56.62
CA GLU A 127 -22.13 -45.83 -56.75
C GLU A 127 -22.64 -45.84 -58.20
N ALA A 128 -22.39 -44.76 -58.93
CA ALA A 128 -22.68 -44.65 -60.36
C ALA A 128 -21.72 -45.50 -61.24
N LYS A 129 -20.68 -46.11 -60.65
CA LYS A 129 -19.61 -46.86 -61.32
C LYS A 129 -18.84 -46.02 -62.34
N GLU A 130 -18.81 -44.71 -62.14
CA GLU A 130 -18.02 -43.78 -62.97
C GLU A 130 -16.52 -43.83 -62.63
N ILE A 131 -16.21 -44.23 -61.39
CA ILE A 131 -14.85 -44.40 -60.88
C ILE A 131 -14.68 -45.76 -60.20
N THR A 132 -13.45 -46.25 -60.12
CA THR A 132 -13.11 -47.48 -59.41
C THR A 132 -12.87 -47.23 -57.92
N ALA A 133 -12.94 -48.29 -57.10
CA ALA A 133 -12.66 -48.20 -55.66
C ALA A 133 -11.23 -47.74 -55.36
N GLU A 134 -10.27 -48.12 -56.20
CA GLU A 134 -8.87 -47.69 -56.09
C GLU A 134 -8.71 -46.18 -56.35
N GLU A 135 -9.38 -45.67 -57.39
CA GLU A 135 -9.39 -44.24 -57.71
C GLU A 135 -10.12 -43.42 -56.63
N ALA A 136 -11.22 -43.93 -56.08
CA ALA A 136 -11.93 -43.28 -54.98
C ALA A 136 -11.08 -43.17 -53.70
N ALA A 137 -10.32 -44.23 -53.37
CA ALA A 137 -9.40 -44.22 -52.23
C ALA A 137 -8.29 -43.17 -52.43
N LEU A 138 -7.72 -43.11 -53.64
CA LEU A 138 -6.72 -42.10 -54.03
C LEU A 138 -7.29 -40.67 -53.95
N LEU A 139 -8.55 -40.46 -54.35
CA LEU A 139 -9.21 -39.17 -54.31
C LEU A 139 -9.62 -38.73 -52.90
N LEU A 140 -9.78 -39.64 -51.94
CA LEU A 140 -10.16 -39.29 -50.56
C LEU A 140 -8.96 -39.16 -49.63
N TYR A 141 -7.98 -40.05 -49.74
CA TYR A 141 -6.85 -40.14 -48.82
C TYR A 141 -5.53 -39.67 -49.43
N GLY A 142 -5.50 -39.41 -50.75
CA GLY A 142 -4.27 -39.10 -51.48
C GLY A 142 -3.41 -40.36 -51.68
N ALA A 143 -2.39 -40.26 -52.52
CA ALA A 143 -1.34 -41.28 -52.55
C ALA A 143 -0.59 -41.22 -51.21
N GLN A 144 -0.78 -42.21 -50.35
CA GLN A 144 0.11 -42.42 -49.21
C GLN A 144 1.46 -42.89 -49.76
N GLU A 145 2.46 -42.01 -49.73
CA GLU A 145 3.88 -42.39 -49.78
C GLU A 145 4.35 -42.90 -48.42
#